data_AF-A0A9P5WYQ6-F1
#
_entry.id   AF-A0A9P5WYQ6-F1
#
_cell.length_a   1.000
_cell.length_b   1.000
_cell.length_c   1.000
_cell.angle_alpha   90.00
_cell.angle_beta   90.00
_cell.angle_gamma   90.00
#
_symmetry.space_group_name_H-M   'P 1'
#
loop_
_entity.id
_entity.type
_entity.pdbx_description
1 polymer ?
#
loop_
_entity_poly.entity_id
_entity_poly.type
_entity_poly.pdbx_seq_one_letter_code
_entity_poly.pdbx_strand_id
1 'polypeptide(L)'
;MDPIFLPGVKANDLASFIHWFFHLNFDKNTMSEMSEDILMGILVMSCHWGMQDGEAFIKANIKCTVSLSHFLELGGRFKIKEWIGLASQLLISSPLALLKMDNIE
;
A
#
# COMPACT_ATOMS: atom_id res chain seq x y z
N MET A 1 -31.73 4.50 -9.53
CA MET A 1 -30.43 3.83 -9.30
C MET A 1 -30.50 3.22 -7.93
N ASP A 2 -30.24 1.93 -7.82
CA ASP A 2 -30.11 1.28 -6.52
C ASP A 2 -28.71 1.59 -5.94
N PRO A 3 -28.61 1.86 -4.63
CA PRO A 3 -27.33 2.16 -4.01
C PRO A 3 -26.42 0.92 -4.03
N ILE A 4 -25.16 1.11 -4.42
CA ILE A 4 -24.15 0.06 -4.34
C ILE A 4 -23.59 0.05 -2.91
N PHE A 5 -23.74 -1.07 -2.22
CA PHE A 5 -23.16 -1.28 -0.89
C PHE A 5 -21.80 -1.98 -1.01
N LEU A 6 -20.77 -1.40 -0.39
CA LEU A 6 -19.40 -1.93 -0.37
C LEU A 6 -19.07 -2.44 1.05
N PRO A 7 -19.44 -3.69 1.38
CA PRO A 7 -19.18 -4.24 2.71
C PRO A 7 -17.68 -4.32 3.00
N GLY A 8 -17.29 -3.87 4.19
CA GLY A 8 -15.90 -3.97 4.66
C GLY A 8 -14.95 -2.91 4.11
N VAL A 9 -15.43 -1.97 3.30
CA VAL A 9 -14.66 -0.84 2.79
C VAL A 9 -14.82 0.35 3.74
N LYS A 10 -13.70 0.95 4.17
CA LYS A 10 -13.74 2.21 4.92
C LYS A 10 -13.94 3.37 3.95
N ALA A 11 -14.71 4.38 4.38
CA ALA A 11 -14.97 5.56 3.57
C ALA A 11 -13.67 6.29 3.15
N ASN A 12 -12.67 6.35 4.03
CA ASN A 12 -11.39 6.98 3.73
C ASN A 12 -10.60 6.23 2.66
N ASP A 13 -10.60 4.89 2.69
CA ASP A 13 -9.91 4.06 1.68
C ASP A 13 -10.53 4.30 0.30
N LEU A 14 -11.86 4.34 0.24
CA LEU A 14 -12.61 4.65 -0.97
C LEU A 14 -12.33 6.07 -1.47
N ALA A 15 -12.30 7.06 -0.58
CA ALA A 15 -12.02 8.45 -0.95
C ALA A 15 -10.61 8.62 -1.53
N SER A 16 -9.59 8.04 -0.88
CA SER A 16 -8.21 8.02 -1.37
C SER A 16 -8.10 7.35 -2.74
N PHE A 17 -8.78 6.21 -2.92
CA PHE A 17 -8.81 5.52 -4.21
C PHE A 17 -9.50 6.34 -5.30
N ILE A 18 -10.69 6.91 -5.04
CA ILE A 18 -11.42 7.72 -6.02
C ILE A 18 -10.60 8.94 -6.42
N HIS A 19 -10.00 9.61 -5.44
CA HIS A 19 -9.11 10.74 -5.69
C HIS A 19 -7.94 10.33 -6.61
N TRP A 20 -7.31 9.19 -6.34
CA TRP A 20 -6.27 8.65 -7.20
C TRP A 20 -6.77 8.32 -8.61
N PHE A 21 -7.86 7.57 -8.70
CA PHE A 21 -8.39 7.06 -9.97
C PHE A 21 -8.76 8.20 -10.94
N PHE A 22 -9.37 9.27 -10.42
CA PHE A 22 -9.83 10.40 -11.24
C PHE A 22 -8.78 11.50 -11.43
N HIS A 23 -7.78 11.64 -10.55
CA HIS A 23 -6.84 12.77 -10.62
C HIS A 23 -5.39 12.39 -10.84
N LEU A 24 -4.93 11.21 -10.41
CA LEU A 24 -3.52 10.82 -10.51
C LEU A 24 -3.16 10.12 -11.84
N ASN A 25 -4.15 9.77 -12.65
CA ASN A 25 -3.91 9.40 -14.05
C ASN A 25 -3.51 10.61 -14.94
N PHE A 26 -3.71 11.85 -14.46
CA PHE A 26 -3.56 13.05 -15.29
C PHE A 26 -2.37 13.94 -14.94
N ASP A 27 -1.86 13.92 -13.71
CA ASP A 27 -0.75 14.80 -13.32
C ASP A 27 0.28 14.09 -12.42
N LYS A 28 1.41 13.72 -13.04
CA LYS A 28 2.52 13.03 -12.36
C LYS A 28 3.35 13.98 -11.47
N ASN A 29 3.18 15.30 -11.62
CA ASN A 29 3.99 16.30 -10.93
C ASN A 29 3.43 16.70 -9.56
N THR A 30 2.23 16.26 -9.19
CA THR A 30 1.62 16.55 -7.87
C THR A 30 2.11 15.62 -6.76
N MET A 31 3.04 14.70 -7.05
CA MET A 31 3.55 13.69 -6.11
C MET A 31 4.76 14.15 -5.29
N SER A 32 4.64 15.26 -4.55
CA SER A 32 5.48 15.44 -3.37
C SER A 32 4.70 14.98 -2.15
N GLU A 33 5.06 13.79 -1.64
CA GLU A 33 4.67 13.23 -0.33
C GLU A 33 3.17 12.93 -0.14
N MET A 34 2.68 11.84 -0.75
CA MET A 34 1.45 11.21 -0.26
C MET A 34 1.73 10.51 1.07
N SER A 35 0.82 10.67 2.03
CA SER A 35 0.89 9.93 3.28
C SER A 35 0.67 8.43 3.05
N GLU A 36 1.21 7.63 3.96
CA GLU A 36 1.04 6.18 3.94
C GLU A 36 -0.44 5.78 3.95
N ASP A 37 -1.28 6.45 4.73
CA ASP A 37 -2.73 6.21 4.79
C ASP A 37 -3.42 6.35 3.41
N ILE A 38 -2.98 7.33 2.60
CA ILE A 38 -3.52 7.53 1.26
C ILE A 38 -3.10 6.37 0.36
N LEU A 39 -1.82 5.99 0.40
CA LEU A 39 -1.28 4.87 -0.37
C LEU A 39 -1.95 3.55 0.03
N MET A 40 -2.21 3.34 1.32
CA MET A 40 -2.91 2.16 1.83
C MET A 40 -4.37 2.11 1.39
N GLY A 41 -5.07 3.23 1.41
CA GLY A 41 -6.45 3.31 0.89
C GLY A 41 -6.52 2.92 -0.59
N ILE A 42 -5.59 3.42 -1.40
CA ILE A 42 -5.49 3.05 -2.82
C ILE A 42 -5.18 1.56 -2.97
N LEU A 43 -4.24 1.00 -2.20
CA LEU A 43 -3.89 -0.42 -2.27
C LEU A 43 -5.08 -1.32 -1.91
N VAL A 44 -5.77 -1.02 -0.81
CA VAL A 44 -6.95 -1.78 -0.33
C VAL A 44 -8.00 -1.89 -1.43
N MET A 45 -8.36 -0.76 -2.03
CA MET A 45 -9.39 -0.71 -3.05
C MET A 45 -8.93 -1.32 -4.37
N SER A 46 -7.66 -1.12 -4.74
CA SER A 46 -7.07 -1.74 -5.93
C SER A 46 -7.12 -3.26 -5.84
N CYS A 47 -6.75 -3.84 -4.69
CA CYS A 47 -6.86 -5.28 -4.47
C CYS A 47 -8.32 -5.74 -4.39
N HIS A 48 -9.21 -4.98 -3.76
CA HIS A 48 -10.64 -5.31 -3.68
C HIS A 48 -11.30 -5.39 -5.06
N TRP A 49 -10.87 -4.55 -6.01
CA TRP A 49 -11.40 -4.49 -7.37
C TRP A 49 -10.51 -5.16 -8.43
N GLY A 50 -9.39 -5.77 -8.05
CA GLY A 50 -8.47 -6.45 -8.96
C GLY A 50 -7.78 -5.52 -9.96
N MET A 51 -7.51 -4.27 -9.57
CA MET A 51 -6.93 -3.24 -10.43
C MET A 51 -5.41 -3.21 -10.35
N GLN A 52 -4.76 -3.78 -11.39
CA GLN A 52 -3.31 -3.91 -11.47
C GLN A 52 -2.58 -2.56 -11.54
N ASP A 53 -3.17 -1.55 -12.19
CA ASP A 53 -2.57 -0.22 -12.32
C ASP A 53 -2.38 0.46 -10.95
N GLY A 54 -3.33 0.23 -10.03
CA GLY A 54 -3.24 0.72 -8.66
C GLY A 54 -2.15 0.01 -7.88
N GLU A 55 -2.03 -1.31 -8.02
CA GLU A 55 -0.93 -2.07 -7.39
C GLU A 55 0.45 -1.60 -7.91
N ALA A 56 0.58 -1.38 -9.23
CA ALA A 56 1.82 -0.89 -9.83
C ALA A 56 2.16 0.53 -9.35
N PHE A 57 1.16 1.41 -9.25
CA PHE A 57 1.32 2.75 -8.69
C PHE A 57 1.84 2.70 -7.25
N ILE A 58 1.27 1.83 -6.40
CA ILE A 58 1.71 1.70 -5.01
C ILE A 58 3.12 1.18 -4.92
N LYS A 59 3.49 0.16 -5.70
CA LYS A 59 4.87 -0.36 -5.74
C LYS A 59 5.90 0.71 -6.11
N ALA A 60 5.53 1.67 -6.97
CA ALA A 60 6.42 2.77 -7.35
C ALA A 60 6.53 3.88 -6.30
N ASN A 61 5.53 4.03 -5.43
CA ASN A 61 5.39 5.19 -4.54
C ASN A 61 5.53 4.89 -3.05
N ILE A 62 5.38 3.62 -2.65
CA ILE A 62 5.69 3.19 -1.28
C ILE A 62 7.21 3.18 -1.13
N LYS A 63 7.77 4.33 -0.77
CA LYS A 63 9.18 4.45 -0.40
C LYS A 63 9.41 3.62 0.87
N CYS A 64 10.62 3.08 1.02
CA CYS A 64 11.05 2.19 2.12
C CYS A 64 11.04 2.84 3.53
N THR A 65 10.10 3.75 3.82
CA THR A 65 9.83 4.30 5.16
C THR A 65 9.09 3.31 6.04
N VAL A 66 8.41 2.33 5.45
CA VAL A 66 7.67 1.30 6.20
C VAL A 66 8.61 0.19 6.66
N SER A 67 8.47 -0.22 7.92
CA SER A 67 9.29 -1.27 8.52
C SER A 67 9.16 -2.60 7.77
N LEU A 68 10.18 -3.45 7.86
CA LEU A 68 10.19 -4.75 7.18
C LEU A 68 9.04 -5.66 7.62
N SER A 69 8.65 -5.57 8.90
CA SER A 69 7.46 -6.24 9.46
C SER A 69 6.19 -5.80 8.73
N HIS A 70 6.06 -4.50 8.48
CA HIS A 70 4.90 -3.95 7.79
C HIS A 70 4.84 -4.39 6.32
N PHE A 71 5.98 -4.44 5.61
CA PHE A 71 6.02 -5.01 4.25
C PHE A 71 5.60 -6.48 4.20
N LEU A 72 6.00 -7.28 5.20
CA LEU A 72 5.59 -8.67 5.28
C LEU A 72 4.10 -8.81 5.57
N GLU A 73 3.57 -8.01 6.50
CA GLU A 73 2.15 -7.98 6.84
C GLU A 73 1.30 -7.61 5.62
N LEU A 74 1.63 -6.50 4.95
CA LEU A 74 0.93 -6.06 3.75
C LEU A 74 1.06 -7.08 2.62
N GLY A 75 2.27 -7.61 2.40
CA GLY A 75 2.52 -8.65 1.41
C GLY A 75 1.66 -9.89 1.64
N GLY A 76 1.53 -10.34 2.89
CA GLY A 76 0.66 -11.45 3.28
C GLY A 76 -0.83 -11.13 3.09
N ARG A 77 -1.28 -9.97 3.60
CA ARG A 77 -2.67 -9.53 3.56
C ARG A 77 -3.21 -9.35 2.13
N PHE A 78 -2.39 -8.77 1.26
CA PHE A 78 -2.76 -8.48 -0.13
C PHE A 78 -2.20 -9.48 -1.14
N LYS A 79 -1.54 -10.56 -0.67
CA LYS A 79 -0.94 -11.61 -1.51
C LYS A 79 0.10 -11.09 -2.52
N ILE A 80 0.81 -10.02 -2.18
CA ILE A 80 1.86 -9.41 -3.03
C ILE A 80 3.16 -10.20 -2.82
N LYS A 81 3.39 -11.21 -3.64
CA LYS A 81 4.51 -12.16 -3.51
C LYS A 81 5.89 -11.48 -3.50
N GLU A 82 6.06 -10.42 -4.28
CA GLU A 82 7.31 -9.67 -4.34
C GLU A 82 7.68 -9.07 -2.98
N TRP A 83 6.70 -8.52 -2.26
CA TRP A 83 6.92 -7.93 -0.94
C TRP A 83 7.20 -8.99 0.11
N ILE A 84 6.51 -10.14 0.04
CA ILE A 84 6.82 -11.29 0.90
C ILE A 84 8.25 -11.77 0.64
N GLY A 85 8.65 -11.88 -0.63
CA GLY A 85 10.00 -12.32 -1.01
C GLY A 85 11.09 -11.36 -0.51
N LEU A 86 10.92 -10.06 -0.74
CA LEU A 86 11.83 -9.02 -0.28
C LEU A 86 11.94 -9.00 1.25
N ALA A 87 10.81 -8.98 1.96
CA ALA A 87 10.79 -9.00 3.41
C ALA A 87 11.45 -10.28 3.95
N SER A 88 11.16 -11.45 3.37
CA SER A 88 11.76 -12.73 3.77
C SER A 88 13.28 -12.76 3.57
N GLN A 89 13.79 -12.23 2.45
CA GLN A 89 15.24 -12.15 2.20
C GLN A 89 15.94 -11.22 3.20
N LEU A 90 15.29 -10.10 3.55
CA LEU A 90 15.82 -9.15 4.52
C LEU A 90 15.78 -9.71 5.95
N LEU A 91 14.77 -10.52 6.27
CA LEU A 91 14.67 -11.27 7.53
C LEU A 91 15.75 -12.33 7.68
N ILE A 92 16.04 -13.07 6.60
CA ILE A 92 17.10 -14.10 6.60
C ILE A 92 18.48 -13.45 6.78
N SER A 93 18.71 -12.30 6.14
CA SER A 93 20.02 -11.62 6.19
C SER A 93 20.26 -10.85 7.49
N SER A 94 19.20 -10.41 8.18
CA SER A 94 19.30 -9.81 9.51
C SER A 94 18.00 -10.00 10.29
N PRO A 95 17.88 -11.08 11.08
CA PRO A 95 16.69 -11.33 11.91
C PRO A 95 16.42 -10.18 12.89
N LEU A 96 17.48 -9.48 13.32
CA LEU A 96 17.41 -8.31 14.20
C LEU A 96 16.93 -7.03 13.51
N ALA A 97 16.84 -7.00 12.16
CA ALA A 97 16.33 -5.84 11.43
C ALA A 97 14.85 -5.57 11.70
N LEU A 98 14.09 -6.59 12.13
CA LEU A 98 12.73 -6.42 12.65
C LEU A 98 12.67 -5.60 13.94
N LEU A 99 13.67 -5.72 14.80
CA LEU A 99 13.66 -5.13 16.15
C LEU A 99 14.32 -3.75 16.19
N LYS A 100 15.06 -3.38 15.14
CA LYS A 100 15.84 -2.12 15.09
C LYS A 100 15.09 -0.93 14.49
N MET A 101 14.02 -1.14 13.71
CA MET A 101 13.28 -0.03 13.11
C MET A 101 12.11 0.47 13.96
N ASP A 102 11.62 -0.33 14.92
CA ASP A 102 10.54 0.07 15.84
C ASP A 102 11.08 0.76 17.12
N ASN A 103 12.40 0.96 17.24
CA ASN A 103 13.09 1.52 18.41
C ASN A 103 13.95 2.76 18.08
N ILE A 104 13.41 3.69 17.28
CA ILE A 104 13.99 5.03 17.19
C ILE A 104 12.95 5.99 17.76
N GLU A 105 13.09 6.27 19.06
CA GLU A 105 12.56 7.49 19.71
C GLU A 105 13.28 8.73 19.18
#